data_AF-A0A9Q1M207-F1
#
_entry.id   AF-A0A9Q1M207-F1
#
_cell.length_a   1.000
_cell.length_b   1.000
_cell.length_c   1.000
_cell.angle_alpha   90.00
_cell.angle_beta   90.00
_cell.angle_gamma   90.00
#
_symmetry.space_group_name_H-M   'P 1'
#
loop_
_entity.id
_entity.type
_entity.pdbx_description
1 polymer ?
#
loop_
_entity_poly.entity_id
_entity_poly.type
_entity_poly.pdbx_seq_one_letter_code
_entity_poly.pdbx_strand_id
1 'polypeptide(L)'
;MSIFDGRKVVMKLPKNFISEAWTKIQAKISNLTADRASTLEDEVQVILEEMDGKGVDISPLKKLLASFLKLPTSYDQERSTLADKATEVEELFAASRSYKEAKKKAESLRARRDASQKEVEEIESKVSAAEEEYRRCADVSVAAANDLADVEEKRRHLEANLQDLVNYKLCLD
;
A
#
# COMPACT_ATOMS: atom_id res chain seq x y z
N MET A 1 -56.67 53.79 -44.66
CA MET A 1 -55.54 53.06 -44.01
C MET A 1 -55.95 51.61 -43.82
N SER A 2 -55.13 50.66 -44.28
CA SER A 2 -55.48 49.23 -44.30
C SER A 2 -55.30 48.59 -42.92
N ILE A 3 -56.27 47.77 -42.52
CA ILE A 3 -56.30 46.98 -41.26
C ILE A 3 -55.09 46.01 -41.18
N PHE A 4 -54.46 45.72 -42.33
CA PHE A 4 -53.25 44.90 -42.44
C PHE A 4 -51.97 45.62 -42.01
N ASP A 5 -51.92 46.96 -42.07
CA ASP A 5 -50.75 47.72 -41.59
C ASP A 5 -50.61 47.62 -40.07
N GLY A 6 -51.75 47.58 -39.35
CA GLY A 6 -51.78 47.37 -37.91
C GLY A 6 -51.14 46.05 -37.49
N ARG A 7 -51.44 44.92 -38.16
CA ARG A 7 -50.82 43.61 -37.83
C ARG A 7 -49.31 43.60 -38.07
N LYS A 8 -48.85 44.28 -39.11
CA LYS A 8 -47.42 44.38 -39.43
C LYS A 8 -46.65 45.19 -38.37
N VAL A 9 -47.30 46.20 -37.79
CA VAL A 9 -46.78 46.97 -36.65
C VAL A 9 -46.86 46.18 -35.34
N VAL A 10 -47.97 45.47 -35.11
CA VAL A 10 -48.19 44.62 -33.92
C VAL A 10 -47.20 43.44 -33.85
N MET A 11 -46.78 42.87 -34.99
CA MET A 11 -45.74 41.82 -35.00
C MET A 11 -44.29 42.36 -34.99
N LYS A 12 -44.07 43.65 -35.30
CA LYS A 12 -42.74 44.29 -35.21
C LYS A 12 -42.35 44.63 -33.78
N LEU A 13 -43.30 45.03 -32.94
CA LEU A 13 -43.11 45.36 -31.53
C LEU A 13 -42.49 44.20 -30.72
N PRO A 14 -43.02 42.96 -30.78
CA PRO A 14 -42.43 41.80 -30.11
C PRO A 14 -41.02 41.48 -30.63
N LYS A 15 -40.78 41.64 -31.94
CA LYS A 15 -39.50 41.32 -32.57
C LYS A 15 -38.38 42.26 -32.13
N ASN A 16 -38.66 43.55 -32.07
CA ASN A 16 -37.70 44.56 -31.62
C ASN A 16 -37.39 44.36 -30.13
N PHE A 17 -38.40 44.08 -29.32
CA PHE A 17 -38.24 43.82 -27.89
C PHE A 17 -37.39 42.57 -27.61
N ILE A 18 -37.66 41.44 -28.29
CA ILE A 18 -36.86 40.22 -28.17
C ILE A 18 -35.41 40.46 -28.58
N SER A 19 -35.18 41.21 -29.67
CA SER A 19 -33.83 41.54 -30.12
C SER A 19 -33.08 42.40 -29.09
N GLU A 20 -33.75 43.38 -28.49
CA GLU A 20 -33.14 44.25 -27.49
C GLU A 20 -32.81 43.48 -26.20
N ALA A 21 -33.74 42.64 -25.73
CA ALA A 21 -33.52 41.77 -24.58
C ALA A 21 -32.38 40.76 -24.83
N TRP A 22 -32.32 40.16 -26.01
CA TRP A 22 -31.23 39.28 -26.41
C TRP A 22 -29.87 40.00 -26.40
N THR A 23 -29.82 41.23 -26.90
CA THR A 23 -28.58 42.03 -26.92
C THR A 23 -28.11 42.36 -25.50
N LYS A 24 -29.04 42.63 -24.58
CA LYS A 24 -28.75 42.86 -23.15
C LYS A 24 -28.21 41.60 -22.46
N ILE A 25 -28.83 40.45 -22.71
CA ILE A 25 -28.35 39.15 -22.20
C ILE A 25 -26.96 38.86 -22.75
N GLN A 26 -26.75 39.05 -24.05
CA GLN A 26 -25.46 38.81 -24.70
C GLN A 26 -24.36 39.71 -24.13
N ALA A 27 -24.64 41.01 -23.94
CA ALA A 27 -23.68 41.93 -23.33
C ALA A 27 -23.32 41.55 -21.89
N LYS A 28 -24.29 41.08 -21.10
CA LYS A 28 -24.03 40.61 -19.73
C LYS A 28 -23.20 39.33 -19.71
N ILE A 29 -23.49 38.37 -20.60
CA ILE A 29 -22.71 37.13 -20.74
C ILE A 29 -21.29 37.43 -21.27
N SER A 30 -21.12 38.37 -22.20
CA SER A 30 -19.78 38.72 -22.74
C SER A 30 -18.88 39.43 -21.73
N ASN A 31 -19.47 40.11 -20.74
CA ASN A 31 -18.73 40.72 -19.63
C ASN A 31 -18.52 39.77 -18.45
N LEU A 32 -18.87 38.49 -18.60
CA LEU A 32 -18.77 37.51 -17.53
C LEU A 32 -17.30 37.19 -17.24
N THR A 33 -16.93 37.36 -15.99
CA THR A 33 -15.68 36.86 -15.39
C THR A 33 -16.01 35.69 -14.47
N ALA A 34 -15.06 34.77 -14.27
CA ALA A 34 -15.28 33.52 -13.53
C ALA A 34 -15.91 33.72 -12.14
N ASP A 35 -15.63 34.86 -11.50
CA ASP A 35 -16.00 35.16 -10.12
C ASP A 35 -17.44 35.70 -9.95
N ARG A 36 -18.17 35.94 -11.06
CA ARG A 36 -19.48 36.63 -11.06
C ARG A 36 -20.65 35.76 -11.55
N ALA A 37 -20.46 34.44 -11.64
CA ALA A 37 -21.47 33.53 -12.19
C ALA A 37 -22.83 33.61 -11.46
N SER A 38 -22.83 33.67 -10.12
CA SER A 38 -24.07 33.80 -9.33
C SER A 38 -24.75 35.15 -9.53
N THR A 39 -23.99 36.24 -9.63
CA THR A 39 -24.52 37.58 -9.92
C THR A 39 -25.12 37.65 -11.33
N LEU A 40 -24.54 36.93 -12.29
CA LEU A 40 -25.09 36.83 -13.64
C LEU A 40 -26.41 36.07 -13.66
N GLU A 41 -26.55 34.99 -12.89
CA GLU A 41 -27.81 34.23 -12.80
C GLU A 41 -28.95 35.14 -12.34
N ASP A 42 -28.74 35.90 -11.27
CA ASP A 42 -29.71 36.88 -10.76
C ASP A 42 -30.00 37.98 -11.80
N GLU A 43 -28.96 38.53 -12.43
CA GLU A 43 -29.11 39.60 -13.44
C GLU A 43 -29.84 39.14 -14.71
N VAL A 44 -29.60 37.91 -15.16
CA VAL A 44 -30.28 37.32 -16.32
C VAL A 44 -31.71 36.95 -15.97
N GLN A 45 -31.98 36.51 -14.73
CA GLN A 45 -33.33 36.21 -14.27
C GLN A 45 -34.23 37.45 -14.26
N VAL A 46 -33.71 38.60 -13.82
CA VAL A 46 -34.45 39.89 -13.86
C VAL A 46 -34.89 40.24 -15.30
N ILE A 47 -34.02 40.02 -16.28
CA ILE A 47 -34.35 40.29 -17.69
C ILE A 47 -35.42 39.30 -18.19
N LEU A 48 -35.34 38.03 -17.79
CA LEU A 48 -36.32 37.01 -18.17
C LEU A 48 -37.69 37.31 -17.56
N GLU A 49 -37.79 37.81 -16.34
CA GLU A 49 -39.08 38.22 -15.75
C GLU A 49 -39.71 39.40 -16.49
N GLU A 50 -38.91 40.39 -16.91
CA GLU A 50 -39.39 41.50 -17.75
C GLU A 50 -39.94 41.00 -19.10
N MET A 51 -39.31 39.98 -19.69
CA MET A 51 -39.76 39.36 -20.94
C MET A 51 -41.05 38.56 -20.79
N ASP A 52 -41.22 37.86 -19.67
CA ASP A 52 -42.40 37.03 -19.36
C ASP A 52 -43.67 37.90 -19.27
N GLY A 53 -43.53 39.09 -18.67
CA GLY A 53 -44.62 40.07 -18.50
C GLY A 53 -45.19 40.63 -19.81
N LYS A 54 -44.58 40.33 -20.97
CA LYS A 54 -45.07 40.75 -22.30
C LYS A 54 -45.96 39.73 -22.99
N GLY A 55 -46.31 38.61 -22.35
CA GLY A 55 -47.20 37.59 -22.89
C GLY A 55 -46.57 36.70 -23.97
N VAL A 56 -45.24 36.64 -24.02
CA VAL A 56 -44.47 35.73 -24.88
C VAL A 56 -44.03 34.54 -24.04
N ASP A 57 -44.28 33.32 -24.50
CA ASP A 57 -43.78 32.12 -23.81
C ASP A 57 -42.25 32.03 -23.96
N ILE A 58 -41.56 32.21 -22.84
CA ILE A 58 -40.09 32.15 -22.74
C ILE A 58 -39.62 30.96 -21.91
N SER A 59 -40.51 30.01 -21.58
CA SER A 59 -40.18 28.80 -20.83
C SER A 59 -39.00 28.01 -21.45
N PRO A 60 -38.91 27.85 -22.79
CA PRO A 60 -37.78 27.18 -23.41
C PRO A 60 -36.43 27.88 -23.15
N LEU A 61 -36.43 29.21 -23.14
CA LEU A 61 -35.23 30.02 -22.91
C LEU A 61 -34.77 29.97 -21.45
N LYS A 62 -35.71 30.09 -20.50
CA LYS A 62 -35.46 29.92 -19.05
C LYS A 62 -34.81 28.56 -18.77
N LYS A 63 -35.35 27.49 -19.36
CA LYS A 63 -34.80 26.13 -19.22
C LYS A 63 -33.40 25.99 -19.78
N LEU A 64 -33.13 26.59 -20.95
CA LEU A 64 -31.80 26.55 -21.59
C LEU A 64 -30.75 27.29 -20.75
N LEU A 65 -31.05 28.50 -20.29
CA LEU A 65 -30.14 29.31 -19.46
C LEU A 65 -29.84 28.65 -18.12
N ALA A 66 -30.86 28.13 -17.43
CA ALA A 66 -30.67 27.38 -16.20
C ALA A 66 -29.79 26.13 -16.39
N SER A 67 -29.88 25.47 -17.55
CA SER A 67 -29.02 24.34 -17.88
C SER A 67 -27.58 24.79 -18.17
N PHE A 68 -27.41 25.92 -18.88
CA PHE A 68 -26.11 26.49 -19.21
C PHE A 68 -25.35 26.97 -17.97
N LEU A 69 -26.03 27.65 -17.04
CA LEU A 69 -25.43 28.17 -15.81
C LEU A 69 -25.06 27.08 -14.79
N LYS A 70 -25.67 25.88 -14.90
CA LYS A 70 -25.28 24.69 -14.12
C LYS A 70 -24.04 23.97 -14.65
N LEU A 71 -23.66 24.23 -15.90
CA LEU A 71 -22.56 23.52 -16.55
C LEU A 71 -21.19 23.81 -15.88
N PRO A 72 -20.85 25.06 -15.51
CA PRO A 72 -19.60 25.36 -14.81
C PRO A 72 -19.47 24.64 -13.47
N THR A 73 -20.52 24.65 -12.64
CA THR A 73 -20.50 23.99 -11.33
C THR A 73 -20.39 22.47 -11.46
N SER A 74 -21.09 21.87 -12.43
CA SER A 74 -20.96 20.45 -12.76
C SER A 74 -19.54 20.11 -13.23
N TYR A 75 -18.96 20.94 -14.09
CA TYR A 75 -17.60 20.74 -14.60
C TYR A 75 -16.55 20.86 -13.49
N ASP A 76 -16.66 21.87 -12.63
CA ASP A 76 -15.73 22.04 -11.51
C ASP A 76 -15.83 20.89 -10.51
N GLN A 77 -17.04 20.38 -10.26
CA GLN A 77 -17.24 19.21 -9.42
C GLN A 77 -16.59 17.96 -10.03
N GLU A 78 -16.85 17.68 -11.31
CA GLU A 78 -16.21 16.56 -12.02
C GLU A 78 -14.68 16.69 -12.02
N ARG A 79 -14.17 17.90 -12.27
CA ARG A 79 -12.74 18.20 -12.26
C ARG A 79 -12.11 17.99 -10.89
N SER A 80 -12.80 18.38 -9.81
CA SER A 80 -12.35 18.10 -8.44
C SER A 80 -12.27 16.59 -8.18
N THR A 81 -13.34 15.84 -8.53
CA THR A 81 -13.32 14.38 -8.34
C THR A 81 -12.24 13.68 -9.17
N LEU A 82 -11.90 14.23 -10.34
CA LEU A 82 -10.81 13.73 -11.16
C LEU A 82 -9.44 14.01 -10.51
N ALA A 83 -9.28 15.19 -9.90
CA ALA A 83 -8.06 15.53 -9.16
C ALA A 83 -7.85 14.59 -7.96
N ASP A 84 -8.91 14.32 -7.18
CA ASP A 84 -8.84 13.39 -6.05
C ASP A 84 -8.41 11.98 -6.53
N LYS A 85 -9.04 11.46 -7.60
CA LYS A 85 -8.66 10.17 -8.19
C LYS A 85 -7.22 10.16 -8.72
N ALA A 86 -6.73 11.27 -9.27
CA ALA A 86 -5.34 11.37 -9.73
C ALA A 86 -4.37 11.23 -8.55
N THR A 87 -4.68 11.83 -7.40
CA THR A 87 -3.86 11.67 -6.18
C THR A 87 -3.87 10.23 -5.66
N GLU A 88 -5.02 9.55 -5.65
CA GLU A 88 -5.10 8.13 -5.28
C GLU A 88 -4.24 7.24 -6.20
N VAL A 89 -4.22 7.54 -7.50
CA VAL A 89 -3.40 6.80 -8.46
C VAL A 89 -1.90 7.01 -8.20
N GLU A 90 -1.45 8.22 -7.85
CA GLU A 90 -0.06 8.48 -7.47
C GLU A 90 0.35 7.71 -6.21
N GLU A 91 -0.51 7.68 -5.20
CA GLU A 91 -0.30 6.89 -3.98
C GLU A 91 -0.19 5.39 -4.29
N LEU A 92 -1.07 4.86 -5.16
CA LEU A 92 -1.00 3.47 -5.62
C LEU A 92 0.31 3.16 -6.36
N PHE A 93 0.81 4.08 -7.18
CA PHE A 93 2.11 3.91 -7.83
C PHE A 93 3.26 3.89 -6.83
N ALA A 94 3.24 4.75 -5.81
CA ALA A 94 4.23 4.76 -4.75
C ALA A 94 4.20 3.44 -3.94
N ALA A 95 3.00 2.98 -3.56
CA ALA A 95 2.81 1.71 -2.87
C ALA A 95 3.30 0.51 -3.71
N SER A 96 3.00 0.50 -5.01
CA SER A 96 3.45 -0.55 -5.94
C SER A 96 4.98 -0.60 -6.05
N ARG A 97 5.66 0.55 -6.07
CA ARG A 97 7.13 0.62 -6.06
C ARG A 97 7.69 0.04 -4.76
N SER A 98 7.17 0.46 -3.62
CA SER A 98 7.57 -0.04 -2.30
C SER A 98 7.37 -1.56 -2.18
N TYR A 99 6.23 -2.07 -2.67
CA TYR A 99 5.95 -3.50 -2.70
C TYR A 99 6.97 -4.29 -3.53
N LYS A 100 7.37 -3.80 -4.71
CA LYS A 100 8.40 -4.46 -5.54
C LYS A 100 9.75 -4.55 -4.82
N GLU A 101 10.16 -3.49 -4.11
CA GLU A 101 11.39 -3.49 -3.32
C GLU A 101 11.32 -4.46 -2.14
N ALA A 102 10.19 -4.46 -1.41
CA ALA A 102 9.95 -5.39 -0.31
C ALA A 102 9.99 -6.84 -0.79
N LYS A 103 9.36 -7.15 -1.92
CA LYS A 103 9.38 -8.48 -2.54
C LYS A 103 10.81 -8.94 -2.85
N LYS A 104 11.63 -8.07 -3.47
CA LYS A 104 13.05 -8.38 -3.76
C LYS A 104 13.86 -8.66 -2.49
N LYS A 105 13.63 -7.89 -1.42
CA LYS A 105 14.27 -8.13 -0.11
C LYS A 105 13.81 -9.45 0.52
N ALA A 106 12.53 -9.82 0.38
CA ALA A 106 12.02 -11.09 0.88
C ALA A 106 12.65 -12.28 0.15
N GLU A 107 12.84 -12.19 -1.16
CA GLU A 107 13.51 -13.22 -1.97
C GLU A 107 14.98 -13.42 -1.54
N SER A 108 15.74 -12.34 -1.31
CA SER A 108 17.13 -12.46 -0.84
C SER A 108 17.24 -13.02 0.58
N LEU A 109 16.33 -12.64 1.48
CA LEU A 109 16.25 -13.20 2.83
C LEU A 109 15.90 -14.69 2.82
N ARG A 110 15.01 -15.12 1.92
CA ARG A 110 14.68 -16.53 1.74
C ARG A 110 15.92 -17.33 1.30
N ALA A 111 16.65 -16.84 0.30
CA ALA A 111 17.88 -17.49 -0.15
C ALA A 111 18.93 -17.59 0.98
N ARG A 112 19.08 -16.53 1.78
CA ARG A 112 19.99 -16.55 2.94
C ARG A 112 19.56 -17.57 3.99
N ARG A 113 18.27 -17.65 4.29
CA ARG A 113 17.72 -18.64 5.24
C ARG A 113 17.98 -20.06 4.75
N ASP A 114 17.77 -20.34 3.47
CA ASP A 114 18.02 -21.67 2.89
C ASP A 114 19.51 -22.04 2.93
N ALA A 115 20.41 -21.06 2.73
CA ALA A 115 21.85 -21.28 2.87
C ALA A 115 22.25 -21.59 4.32
N SER A 116 21.80 -20.77 5.29
CA SER A 116 22.08 -21.01 6.71
C SER A 116 21.49 -22.33 7.21
N GLN A 117 20.34 -22.76 6.69
CA GLN A 117 19.76 -24.04 7.06
C GLN A 117 20.67 -25.22 6.65
N LYS A 118 21.27 -25.18 5.46
CA LYS A 118 22.23 -26.20 5.02
C LYS A 118 23.48 -26.23 5.89
N GLU A 119 23.99 -25.06 6.29
CA GLU A 119 25.14 -24.97 7.20
C GLU A 119 24.83 -25.58 8.57
N VAL A 120 23.62 -25.36 9.09
CA VAL A 120 23.16 -25.98 10.35
C VAL A 120 23.10 -27.50 10.21
N GLU A 121 22.50 -28.03 9.14
CA GLU A 121 22.45 -29.48 8.88
C GLU A 121 23.86 -30.10 8.80
N GLU A 122 24.81 -29.39 8.18
CA GLU A 122 26.21 -29.83 8.12
C GLU A 122 26.88 -29.82 9.52
N ILE A 123 26.65 -28.78 10.32
CA ILE A 123 27.19 -28.68 11.68
C ILE A 123 26.59 -29.77 12.57
N GLU A 124 25.28 -30.01 12.51
CA GLU A 124 24.62 -31.07 13.29
C GLU A 124 25.18 -32.46 12.97
N SER A 125 25.46 -32.74 11.69
CA SER A 125 26.11 -33.98 11.26
C SER A 125 27.52 -34.11 11.86
N LYS A 126 28.32 -33.04 11.80
CA LYS A 126 29.69 -33.02 12.38
C LYS A 126 29.68 -33.17 13.90
N VAL A 127 28.75 -32.52 14.58
CA VAL A 127 28.58 -32.64 16.04
C VAL A 127 28.21 -34.07 16.41
N SER A 128 27.25 -34.68 15.70
CA SER A 128 26.85 -36.08 15.94
C SER A 128 28.04 -37.05 15.78
N ALA A 129 28.85 -36.86 14.73
CA ALA A 129 30.05 -37.66 14.51
C ALA A 129 31.10 -37.45 15.63
N ALA A 130 31.33 -36.20 16.05
CA ALA A 130 32.26 -35.89 17.14
C ALA A 130 31.80 -36.46 18.49
N GLU A 131 30.50 -36.43 18.79
CA GLU A 131 29.91 -37.01 20.00
C GLU A 131 30.02 -38.54 20.03
N GLU A 132 29.90 -39.21 18.88
CA GLU A 132 30.10 -40.65 18.79
C GLU A 132 31.57 -41.03 19.01
N GLU A 133 32.51 -40.31 18.38
CA GLU A 133 33.95 -40.51 18.59
C GLU A 133 34.34 -40.25 20.06
N TYR A 134 33.81 -39.19 20.67
CA TYR A 134 34.03 -38.90 22.09
C TYR A 134 33.55 -40.06 22.98
N ARG A 135 32.36 -40.61 22.71
CA ARG A 135 31.84 -41.77 23.46
C ARG A 135 32.75 -42.98 23.32
N ARG A 136 33.22 -43.30 22.10
CA ARG A 136 34.17 -44.41 21.87
C ARG A 136 35.47 -44.21 22.66
N CYS A 137 36.03 -43.00 22.66
CA CYS A 137 37.23 -42.69 23.45
C CYS A 137 37.01 -42.81 24.96
N ALA A 138 35.84 -42.39 25.44
CA ALA A 138 35.46 -42.53 26.85
C ALA A 138 35.37 -44.01 27.26
N ASP A 139 34.72 -44.85 26.45
CA ASP A 139 34.58 -46.29 26.72
C ASP A 139 35.95 -46.99 26.77
N VAL A 140 36.85 -46.69 25.83
CA VAL A 140 38.23 -47.22 25.84
C VAL A 140 39.01 -46.80 27.08
N SER A 141 38.84 -45.55 27.52
CA SER A 141 39.53 -45.03 28.71
C SER A 141 39.04 -45.73 29.99
N VAL A 142 37.74 -46.00 30.10
CA VAL A 142 37.16 -46.75 31.22
C VAL A 142 37.66 -48.20 31.22
N ALA A 143 37.70 -48.86 30.06
CA ALA A 143 38.24 -50.21 29.95
C ALA A 143 39.72 -50.27 30.37
N ALA A 144 40.54 -49.34 29.89
CA ALA A 144 41.96 -49.26 30.27
C ALA A 144 42.17 -48.99 31.76
N ALA A 145 41.32 -48.16 32.40
CA ALA A 145 41.38 -47.93 33.83
C ALA A 145 41.03 -49.19 34.65
N ASN A 146 40.06 -49.98 34.19
CA ASN A 146 39.69 -51.25 34.81
C ASN A 146 40.82 -52.29 34.69
N ASP A 147 41.42 -52.43 33.50
CA ASP A 147 42.55 -53.34 33.28
C ASP A 147 43.76 -52.95 34.16
N LEU A 148 44.05 -51.65 34.28
CA LEU A 148 45.11 -51.15 35.15
C LEU A 148 44.85 -51.48 36.62
N ALA A 149 43.60 -51.34 37.08
CA ALA A 149 43.21 -51.67 38.45
C ALA A 149 43.41 -53.17 38.76
N ASP A 150 43.02 -54.06 37.83
CA ASP A 150 43.24 -55.52 37.94
C ASP A 150 44.74 -55.87 38.01
N VAL A 151 45.57 -55.25 37.16
CA VAL A 151 47.03 -55.44 37.20
C VAL A 151 47.62 -54.96 38.52
N GLU A 152 47.15 -53.82 39.04
CA GLU A 152 47.65 -53.27 40.30
C GLU A 152 47.26 -54.14 41.50
N GLU A 153 46.05 -54.71 41.50
CA GLU A 153 45.60 -55.68 42.51
C GLU A 153 46.49 -56.94 42.51
N LYS A 154 46.73 -57.52 41.32
CA LYS A 154 47.63 -58.68 41.16
C LYS A 154 49.05 -58.38 41.66
N ARG A 155 49.56 -57.19 41.38
CA ARG A 155 50.88 -56.73 41.89
C ARG A 155 50.91 -56.72 43.41
N ARG A 156 49.91 -56.10 44.07
CA ARG A 156 49.83 -56.06 45.54
C ARG A 156 49.75 -57.46 46.15
N HIS A 157 49.01 -58.38 45.51
CA HIS A 157 48.94 -59.77 45.96
C HIS A 157 50.29 -60.48 45.86
N LEU A 158 51.03 -60.30 44.76
CA LEU A 158 52.37 -60.86 44.59
C LEU A 158 53.37 -60.26 45.60
N GLU A 159 53.32 -58.96 45.85
CA GLU A 159 54.15 -58.29 46.87
C GLU A 159 53.90 -58.87 48.27
N ALA A 160 52.63 -59.11 48.63
CA ALA A 160 52.28 -59.76 49.90
C ALA A 160 52.83 -61.19 50.00
N ASN A 161 52.66 -62.01 48.96
CA ASN A 161 53.17 -63.38 48.92
C ASN A 161 54.71 -63.43 49.02
N LEU A 162 55.42 -62.50 48.38
CA LEU A 162 56.88 -62.38 48.51
C LEU A 162 57.29 -62.04 49.94
N GLN A 163 56.57 -61.12 50.59
CA GLN A 163 56.85 -60.75 51.98
C GLN A 163 56.65 -61.95 52.92
N ASP A 164 55.58 -62.72 52.72
CA ASP A 164 55.33 -63.95 53.47
C ASP A 164 56.46 -64.97 53.26
N LEU A 165 56.89 -65.18 52.00
CA LEU A 165 58.01 -66.09 51.69
C LEU A 165 59.32 -65.66 52.38
N VAL A 166 59.61 -64.36 52.40
CA VAL A 166 60.77 -63.82 53.13
C VAL A 166 60.64 -64.08 54.63
N ASN A 167 59.47 -63.84 55.21
CA ASN A 167 59.20 -64.10 56.63
C ASN A 167 59.36 -65.60 56.97
N TYR A 168 58.85 -66.51 56.13
CA TYR A 168 59.02 -67.96 56.30
C TYR A 168 60.48 -68.38 56.27
N LYS A 169 61.28 -67.82 55.35
CA LYS A 169 62.71 -68.11 55.25
C LYS A 169 63.46 -67.69 56.51
N LEU A 170 63.15 -66.52 57.07
CA LEU A 170 63.76 -66.03 58.31
C LEU A 170 63.41 -66.89 59.55
N CYS A 171 62.31 -67.64 59.53
CA CYS A 171 61.93 -68.54 60.62
C CYS A 171 62.61 -69.92 60.56
N LEU A 172 63.30 -70.25 59.46
CA LEU A 172 63.97 -71.53 59.24
C LEU A 172 65.50 -71.46 59.43
N ASP A 173 66.06 -70.25 59.52
CA ASP A 173 67.46 -69.97 59.91
C ASP A 173 67.54 -69.70 61.42
#